data_AF-A0A7S4S3F3-F1
#
_entry.id   AF-A0A7S4S3F3-F1
#
_cell.length_a   1.000
_cell.length_b   1.000
_cell.length_c   1.000
_cell.angle_alpha   90.00
_cell.angle_beta   90.00
_cell.angle_gamma   90.00
#
_symmetry.space_group_name_H-M   'P 1'
#
loop_
_entity.id
_entity.type
_entity.pdbx_description
1 polymer ?
#
loop_
_entity_poly.entity_id
_entity_poly.type
_entity_poly.pdbx_seq_one_letter_code
_entity_poly.pdbx_strand_id
1 'polypeptide(L)'
;MSVFKKQKMTRSIFELLNVDSKDDVDEGAVIEAAQQNPNDIDRMFEFRHHRCCPLHKAIELGLGTDAIKSLISPVAIRNKISYGMTPLHHICGYKSASLETLGVVLNAWPEAVRDKDAGGYTPLHSICGNRRASLEVLSAVLNAYPEAAREKCNAGR
;
A
#
# COMPACT_ATOMS: atom_id res chain seq x y z
N MET A 1 31.35 26.50 -22.89
CA MET A 1 30.26 26.67 -21.90
C MET A 1 29.70 25.31 -21.56
N SER A 2 29.74 25.00 -20.26
CA SER A 2 29.38 23.72 -19.65
C SER A 2 27.93 23.32 -19.89
N VAL A 3 27.68 22.09 -20.32
CA VAL A 3 26.48 21.34 -19.94
C VAL A 3 26.88 19.87 -19.69
N PHE A 4 27.80 19.64 -18.75
CA PHE A 4 27.72 18.40 -17.99
C PHE A 4 26.50 18.58 -17.07
N LYS A 5 25.32 18.17 -17.56
CA LYS A 5 24.21 17.85 -16.66
C LYS A 5 24.78 16.78 -15.73
N LYS A 6 25.13 17.18 -14.50
CA LYS A 6 25.35 16.22 -13.42
C LYS A 6 24.07 15.40 -13.37
N GLN A 7 24.14 14.18 -13.89
CA GLN A 7 23.16 13.16 -13.64
C GLN A 7 23.27 12.95 -12.13
N LYS A 8 22.46 13.67 -11.36
CA LYS A 8 22.35 13.49 -9.93
C LYS A 8 22.02 12.01 -9.80
N MET A 9 22.88 11.23 -9.17
CA MET A 9 22.63 9.80 -8.93
C MET A 9 21.37 9.72 -8.06
N THR A 10 20.21 9.66 -8.71
CA THR A 10 18.92 9.54 -8.07
C THR A 10 18.80 8.11 -7.61
N ARG A 11 18.74 7.90 -6.29
CA ARG A 11 18.53 6.58 -5.71
C ARG A 11 17.27 5.97 -6.31
N SER A 12 17.32 4.67 -6.61
CA SER A 12 16.14 3.95 -7.09
C SER A 12 15.07 3.94 -6.01
N ILE A 13 13.80 3.88 -6.42
CA ILE A 13 12.67 3.75 -5.49
C ILE A 13 12.80 2.52 -4.58
N PHE A 14 13.45 1.45 -5.07
CA PHE A 14 13.74 0.26 -4.28
C PHE A 14 14.78 0.54 -3.20
N GLU A 15 15.81 1.32 -3.48
CA GLU A 15 16.82 1.70 -2.49
C GLU A 15 16.22 2.62 -1.41
N LEU A 16 15.31 3.51 -1.81
CA LEU A 16 14.64 4.44 -0.89
C LEU A 16 13.64 3.74 0.04
N LEU A 17 12.97 2.69 -0.43
CA LEU A 17 11.95 1.97 0.33
C LEU A 17 12.48 0.70 1.03
N ASN A 18 13.70 0.24 0.70
CA ASN A 18 14.34 -0.90 1.33
C ASN A 18 14.97 -0.52 2.68
N VAL A 19 14.13 -0.03 3.59
CA VAL A 19 14.48 0.40 4.95
C VAL A 19 13.51 -0.20 5.97
N ASP A 20 13.92 -0.20 7.24
CA ASP A 20 13.15 -0.76 8.35
C ASP A 20 12.24 0.25 9.04
N SER A 21 12.63 1.54 9.05
CA SER A 21 11.85 2.62 9.67
C SER A 21 11.41 3.65 8.63
N LYS A 22 10.27 4.28 8.91
CA LYS A 22 9.81 5.45 8.17
C LYS A 22 10.79 6.62 8.30
N ASP A 23 11.45 6.75 9.44
CA ASP A 23 12.37 7.87 9.72
C ASP A 23 13.60 7.87 8.79
N ASP A 24 13.90 6.73 8.16
CA ASP A 24 14.99 6.58 7.20
C ASP A 24 14.57 6.91 5.75
N VAL A 25 13.29 7.22 5.53
CA VAL A 25 12.73 7.50 4.20
C VAL A 25 12.66 9.00 3.93
N ASP A 26 13.31 9.44 2.86
CA ASP A 26 13.03 10.73 2.23
C ASP A 26 11.81 10.59 1.31
N GLU A 27 10.62 10.96 1.82
CA GLU A 27 9.36 10.88 1.06
C GLU A 27 9.40 11.75 -0.21
N GLY A 28 10.13 12.88 -0.20
CA GLY A 28 10.30 13.73 -1.37
C GLY A 28 11.11 13.01 -2.46
N ALA A 29 12.20 12.34 -2.08
CA ALA A 29 12.98 11.52 -2.99
C ALA A 29 12.17 10.34 -3.55
N VAL A 30 11.27 9.73 -2.77
CA VAL A 30 10.35 8.68 -3.25
C VAL A 30 9.43 9.22 -4.34
N ILE A 31 8.83 10.40 -4.11
CA ILE A 31 7.95 11.05 -5.09
C ILE A 31 8.73 11.40 -6.37
N GLU A 32 9.93 11.97 -6.24
CA GLU A 32 10.79 12.30 -7.37
C GLU A 32 11.18 11.03 -8.17
N ALA A 33 11.56 9.96 -7.48
CA ALA A 33 11.93 8.69 -8.12
C ALA A 33 10.75 8.05 -8.86
N ALA A 34 9.55 8.08 -8.27
CA ALA A 34 8.32 7.58 -8.89
C ALA A 34 7.99 8.34 -10.20
N GLN A 35 8.17 9.66 -10.20
CA GLN A 35 7.95 10.49 -11.40
C GLN A 35 8.97 10.23 -12.50
N GLN A 36 10.24 10.01 -12.12
CA GLN A 36 11.32 9.78 -13.09
C GLN A 36 11.25 8.39 -13.72
N ASN A 37 10.84 7.37 -12.96
CA ASN A 37 10.77 5.99 -13.42
C ASN A 37 9.42 5.32 -13.06
N PRO A 38 8.31 5.68 -13.72
CA PRO A 38 6.99 5.15 -13.38
C PRO A 38 6.87 3.63 -13.52
N ASN A 39 7.64 3.01 -14.41
CA ASN A 39 7.67 1.56 -14.59
C ASN A 39 8.16 0.82 -13.34
N ASP A 40 8.93 1.47 -12.47
CA ASP A 40 9.42 0.86 -11.22
C ASP A 40 8.34 0.80 -10.13
N ILE A 41 7.28 1.62 -10.23
CA ILE A 41 6.16 1.62 -9.29
C ILE A 41 5.43 0.27 -9.29
N ASP A 42 5.37 -0.38 -10.45
CA ASP A 42 4.67 -1.65 -10.65
C ASP A 42 5.54 -2.87 -10.34
N ARG A 43 6.85 -2.68 -10.34
CA ARG A 43 7.82 -3.77 -10.17
C ARG A 43 7.90 -4.17 -8.71
N MET A 44 7.78 -5.47 -8.49
CA MET A 44 8.04 -6.05 -7.18
C MET A 44 9.54 -6.16 -6.93
N PHE A 45 9.94 -5.94 -5.69
CA PHE A 45 11.31 -6.13 -5.21
C PHE A 45 11.33 -7.06 -3.99
N GLU A 46 12.51 -7.58 -3.68
CA GLU A 46 12.72 -8.39 -2.49
C GLU A 46 13.03 -7.48 -1.31
N PHE A 47 12.21 -7.54 -0.27
CA PHE A 47 12.50 -6.96 1.03
C PHE A 47 12.69 -8.11 2.01
N ARG A 48 13.93 -8.29 2.48
CA ARG A 48 14.34 -9.43 3.33
C ARG A 48 14.03 -10.79 2.69
N HIS A 49 12.87 -11.38 2.98
CA HIS A 49 12.43 -12.70 2.51
C HIS A 49 11.03 -12.68 1.87
N HIS A 50 10.47 -11.51 1.62
CA HIS A 50 9.14 -11.37 1.02
C HIS A 50 9.18 -10.47 -0.21
N ARG A 51 8.39 -10.85 -1.21
CA ARG A 51 8.18 -10.07 -2.42
C ARG A 51 7.18 -8.96 -2.11
N CYS A 52 7.60 -7.71 -2.30
CA CYS A 52 6.81 -6.53 -1.98
C CYS A 52 6.79 -5.60 -3.20
N CYS A 53 5.74 -4.80 -3.38
CA CYS A 53 5.78 -3.69 -4.34
C CYS A 53 5.93 -2.35 -3.60
N PRO A 54 6.41 -1.28 -4.26
CA PRO A 54 6.62 0.04 -3.65
C PRO A 54 5.42 0.53 -2.84
N LEU A 55 4.20 0.38 -3.37
CA LEU A 55 2.97 0.80 -2.69
C LEU A 55 2.74 0.04 -1.37
N HIS A 56 2.88 -1.29 -1.36
CA HIS A 56 2.73 -2.07 -0.11
C HIS A 56 3.75 -1.67 0.94
N LYS A 57 5.01 -1.44 0.54
CA LYS A 57 6.07 -1.04 1.47
C LYS A 57 5.83 0.36 2.02
N ALA A 58 5.41 1.31 1.18
CA ALA A 58 5.06 2.66 1.63
C ALA A 58 3.89 2.65 2.63
N ILE A 59 2.88 1.80 2.42
CA ILE A 59 1.78 1.60 3.37
C ILE A 59 2.28 0.98 4.68
N GLU A 60 3.13 -0.05 4.61
CA GLU A 60 3.72 -0.70 5.79
C GLU A 60 4.53 0.28 6.64
N LEU A 61 5.34 1.13 6.00
CA LEU A 61 6.12 2.18 6.66
C LEU A 61 5.22 3.32 7.17
N GLY A 62 4.00 3.47 6.62
CA GLY A 62 3.09 4.54 6.97
C GLY A 62 3.52 5.89 6.39
N LEU A 63 4.01 5.90 5.15
CA LEU A 63 4.37 7.14 4.44
C LEU A 63 3.16 8.06 4.25
N GLY A 64 3.42 9.35 4.07
CA GLY A 64 2.39 10.36 3.84
C GLY A 64 1.59 10.13 2.57
N THR A 65 0.39 10.71 2.51
CA THR A 65 -0.55 10.46 1.41
C THR A 65 -0.03 10.89 0.05
N ASP A 66 0.86 11.88 -0.04
CA ASP A 66 1.44 12.31 -1.31
C ASP A 66 2.46 11.30 -1.84
N ALA A 67 3.28 10.71 -0.97
CA ALA A 67 4.13 9.57 -1.33
C ALA A 67 3.28 8.38 -1.77
N ILE A 68 2.21 8.06 -1.04
CA ILE A 68 1.27 7.00 -1.43
C ILE A 68 0.67 7.27 -2.82
N LYS A 69 0.12 8.47 -3.06
CA LYS A 69 -0.44 8.85 -4.37
C LYS A 69 0.57 8.71 -5.50
N SER A 70 1.83 9.10 -5.27
CA SER A 70 2.88 8.99 -6.28
C SER A 70 3.19 7.54 -6.69
N LEU A 71 2.85 6.57 -5.84
CA LEU A 71 3.05 5.14 -6.04
C LEU A 71 1.79 4.41 -6.52
N ILE A 72 0.70 5.14 -6.80
CA ILE A 72 -0.53 4.54 -7.33
C ILE A 72 -0.48 4.55 -8.85
N SER A 73 -0.60 3.36 -9.42
CA SER A 73 -0.86 3.13 -10.84
C SER A 73 -2.01 2.11 -10.98
N PRO A 74 -2.59 1.94 -12.19
CA PRO A 74 -3.60 0.91 -12.44
C PRO A 74 -3.13 -0.52 -12.09
N VAL A 75 -1.82 -0.78 -12.19
CA VAL A 75 -1.22 -2.09 -11.87
C VAL A 75 -0.88 -2.17 -10.39
N ALA A 76 -0.15 -1.17 -9.86
CA ALA A 76 0.29 -1.14 -8.47
C ALA A 76 -0.86 -1.22 -7.47
N ILE A 77 -1.99 -0.53 -7.72
CA ILE A 77 -3.16 -0.56 -6.84
C ILE A 77 -3.81 -1.94 -6.73
N ARG A 78 -3.59 -2.80 -7.72
CA ARG A 78 -4.13 -4.17 -7.82
C ARG A 78 -3.10 -5.26 -7.52
N ASN A 79 -1.84 -4.88 -7.28
CA ASN A 79 -0.79 -5.83 -6.99
C ASN A 79 -1.15 -6.66 -5.76
N LYS A 80 -0.84 -7.96 -5.83
CA LYS A 80 -1.01 -8.88 -4.72
C LYS A 80 0.37 -9.34 -4.27
N ILE A 81 0.66 -9.16 -2.99
CA ILE A 81 1.86 -9.71 -2.37
C ILE A 81 1.58 -11.13 -1.85
N SER A 82 2.45 -11.66 -0.99
CA SER A 82 2.25 -12.92 -0.29
C SER A 82 0.82 -13.07 0.24
N TYR A 83 0.28 -14.28 0.13
CA TYR A 83 -1.10 -14.62 0.50
C TYR A 83 -2.20 -13.89 -0.30
N GLY A 84 -1.88 -13.25 -1.42
CA GLY A 84 -2.89 -12.60 -2.26
C GLY A 84 -3.37 -11.24 -1.73
N MET A 85 -2.65 -10.64 -0.78
CA MET A 85 -3.05 -9.39 -0.13
C MET A 85 -2.88 -8.18 -1.05
N THR A 86 -3.96 -7.43 -1.24
CA THR A 86 -3.96 -6.13 -1.95
C THR A 86 -3.45 -5.00 -1.05
N PRO A 87 -3.15 -3.80 -1.60
CA PRO A 87 -2.79 -2.63 -0.78
C PRO A 87 -3.84 -2.33 0.31
N LEU A 88 -5.13 -2.53 0.00
CA LEU A 88 -6.21 -2.29 0.95
C LEU A 88 -6.20 -3.28 2.13
N HIS A 89 -5.90 -4.57 1.88
CA HIS A 89 -5.68 -5.54 2.96
C HIS A 89 -4.54 -5.08 3.88
N HIS A 90 -3.46 -4.55 3.29
CA HIS A 90 -2.31 -4.04 4.04
C HIS A 90 -2.69 -2.86 4.93
N ILE A 91 -3.39 -1.85 4.39
CA ILE A 91 -3.90 -0.72 5.18
C ILE A 91 -4.74 -1.23 6.35
N CYS A 92 -5.66 -2.17 6.10
CA CYS A 92 -6.56 -2.69 7.11
C CYS A 92 -5.85 -3.52 8.20
N GLY A 93 -4.79 -4.24 7.85
CA GLY A 93 -4.06 -5.14 8.75
C GLY A 93 -2.88 -4.52 9.49
N TYR A 94 -2.40 -3.34 9.09
CA TYR A 94 -1.19 -2.74 9.67
C TYR A 94 -1.48 -1.69 10.74
N LYS A 95 -0.47 -1.43 11.58
CA LYS A 95 -0.50 -0.36 12.60
C LYS A 95 -0.54 1.05 12.01
N SER A 96 -0.14 1.21 10.75
CA SER A 96 -0.08 2.48 10.01
C SER A 96 -1.41 2.83 9.33
N ALA A 97 -2.47 2.05 9.58
CA ALA A 97 -3.81 2.31 9.07
C ALA A 97 -4.27 3.73 9.41
N SER A 98 -4.50 4.56 8.40
CA SER A 98 -5.10 5.89 8.57
C SER A 98 -6.29 6.05 7.63
N LEU A 99 -7.28 6.84 8.05
CA LEU A 99 -8.44 7.16 7.22
C LEU A 99 -8.04 7.89 5.94
N GLU A 100 -6.99 8.72 6.00
CA GLU A 100 -6.48 9.46 4.85
C GLU A 100 -5.88 8.53 3.78
N THR A 101 -4.99 7.62 4.18
CA THR A 101 -4.38 6.63 3.27
C THR A 101 -5.44 5.66 2.74
N LEU A 102 -6.40 5.26 3.58
CA LEU A 102 -7.56 4.48 3.15
C LEU A 102 -8.34 5.22 2.05
N GLY A 103 -8.66 6.49 2.28
CA GLY A 103 -9.39 7.32 1.31
C GLY A 103 -8.65 7.45 -0.02
N VAL A 104 -7.33 7.64 0.00
CA VAL A 104 -6.50 7.68 -1.22
C VAL A 104 -6.62 6.38 -2.02
N VAL A 105 -6.48 5.22 -1.36
CA VAL A 105 -6.56 3.92 -2.03
C VAL A 105 -7.96 3.60 -2.53
N LEU A 106 -9.00 3.88 -1.73
CA LEU A 106 -10.40 3.66 -2.14
C LEU A 106 -10.85 4.60 -3.25
N ASN A 107 -10.34 5.83 -3.30
CA ASN A 107 -10.62 6.73 -4.42
C ASN A 107 -9.99 6.22 -5.73
N ALA A 108 -8.82 5.58 -5.65
CA ALA A 108 -8.15 4.99 -6.82
C ALA A 108 -8.77 3.66 -7.26
N TRP A 109 -9.25 2.84 -6.32
CA TRP A 109 -9.89 1.56 -6.60
C TRP A 109 -10.98 1.22 -5.56
N PRO A 110 -12.23 1.70 -5.77
CA PRO A 110 -13.31 1.52 -4.81
C PRO A 110 -13.69 0.06 -4.56
N GLU A 111 -13.62 -0.79 -5.59
CA GLU A 111 -14.04 -2.19 -5.50
C GLU A 111 -13.08 -3.05 -4.67
N ALA A 112 -11.91 -2.52 -4.30
CA ALA A 112 -10.92 -3.22 -3.47
C ALA A 112 -11.49 -3.74 -2.15
N VAL A 113 -12.54 -3.10 -1.60
CA VAL A 113 -13.22 -3.54 -0.36
C VAL A 113 -13.85 -4.93 -0.47
N ARG A 114 -14.07 -5.42 -1.69
CA ARG A 114 -14.66 -6.73 -1.99
C ARG A 114 -13.62 -7.80 -2.28
N ASP A 115 -12.36 -7.42 -2.45
CA ASP A 115 -11.31 -8.34 -2.85
C ASP A 115 -11.05 -9.35 -1.73
N LYS A 116 -10.74 -10.59 -2.13
CA LYS A 116 -10.35 -11.65 -1.20
C LYS A 116 -8.89 -12.01 -1.38
N ASP A 117 -8.21 -12.20 -0.26
CA ASP A 117 -6.90 -12.82 -0.23
C ASP A 117 -7.00 -14.35 -0.41
N ALA A 118 -5.87 -15.06 -0.33
CA ALA A 118 -5.80 -16.51 -0.52
C ALA A 118 -6.57 -17.30 0.57
N GLY A 119 -6.78 -16.70 1.75
CA GLY A 119 -7.59 -17.26 2.83
C GLY A 119 -9.08 -16.94 2.71
N GLY A 120 -9.49 -16.23 1.66
CA GLY A 120 -10.86 -15.75 1.50
C GLY A 120 -11.19 -14.57 2.41
N TYR A 121 -10.19 -13.94 3.04
CA TYR A 121 -10.41 -12.76 3.87
C TYR A 121 -10.64 -11.55 2.99
N THR A 122 -11.66 -10.77 3.34
CA THR A 122 -11.84 -9.40 2.83
C THR A 122 -11.04 -8.40 3.66
N PRO A 123 -10.84 -7.16 3.19
CA PRO A 123 -10.23 -6.11 4.00
C PRO A 123 -10.90 -5.91 5.36
N LEU A 124 -12.24 -6.05 5.46
CA LEU A 124 -12.94 -5.96 6.73
C LEU A 124 -12.48 -7.04 7.73
N HIS A 125 -12.23 -8.28 7.28
CA HIS A 125 -11.67 -9.31 8.14
C HIS A 125 -10.29 -8.92 8.67
N SER A 126 -9.44 -8.31 7.84
CA SER A 126 -8.13 -7.80 8.25
C SER A 126 -8.27 -6.71 9.31
N ILE A 127 -9.25 -5.81 9.20
CA ILE A 127 -9.55 -4.78 10.22
C ILE A 127 -9.95 -5.44 11.54
N CYS A 128 -10.88 -6.39 11.51
CA CYS A 128 -11.38 -7.04 12.72
C CYS A 128 -10.28 -7.82 13.48
N GLY A 129 -9.26 -8.32 12.77
CA GLY A 129 -8.07 -8.92 13.38
C GLY A 129 -7.04 -7.91 13.89
N ASN A 130 -7.13 -6.65 13.48
CA ASN A 130 -6.18 -5.59 13.80
C ASN A 130 -6.61 -4.80 15.05
N ARG A 131 -6.00 -5.12 16.19
CA ARG A 131 -6.25 -4.45 17.49
C ARG A 131 -5.97 -2.95 17.50
N ARG A 132 -5.29 -2.42 16.48
CA ARG A 132 -4.90 -1.00 16.36
C ARG A 132 -5.75 -0.24 15.34
N ALA A 133 -6.65 -0.92 14.64
CA ALA A 133 -7.50 -0.24 13.66
C ALA A 133 -8.44 0.75 14.36
N SER A 134 -8.57 1.96 13.80
CA SER A 134 -9.51 2.94 14.34
C SER A 134 -10.95 2.59 13.93
N LEU A 135 -11.91 3.02 14.75
CA LEU A 135 -13.33 2.88 14.41
C LEU A 135 -13.69 3.65 13.15
N GLU A 136 -12.98 4.73 12.80
CA GLU A 136 -13.22 5.45 11.55
C GLU A 136 -12.84 4.61 10.33
N VAL A 137 -11.68 3.93 10.37
CA VAL A 137 -11.25 3.03 9.29
C VAL A 137 -12.22 1.85 9.16
N LEU A 138 -12.61 1.24 10.28
CA LEU A 138 -13.63 0.19 10.30
C LEU A 138 -14.94 0.68 9.66
N SER A 139 -15.44 1.84 10.10
CA SER A 139 -16.70 2.40 9.62
C SER A 139 -16.63 2.74 8.13
N ALA A 140 -15.51 3.31 7.67
CA ALA A 140 -15.32 3.65 6.26
C ALA A 140 -15.35 2.41 5.36
N VAL A 141 -14.65 1.33 5.74
CA VAL A 141 -14.67 0.07 4.97
C VAL A 141 -16.02 -0.62 5.04
N LEU A 142 -16.66 -0.67 6.21
CA LEU A 142 -17.99 -1.26 6.36
C LEU A 142 -19.06 -0.47 5.59
N ASN A 143 -18.99 0.86 5.56
CA ASN A 143 -19.92 1.69 4.80
C ASN A 143 -19.71 1.53 3.29
N ALA A 144 -18.48 1.35 2.84
CA ALA A 144 -18.17 1.08 1.44
C ALA A 144 -18.63 -0.31 0.99
N TYR A 145 -18.68 -1.28 1.91
CA TYR A 145 -19.21 -2.62 1.63
C TYR A 145 -19.91 -3.26 2.84
N PRO A 146 -21.19 -2.94 3.08
CA PRO A 146 -21.92 -3.42 4.27
C PRO A 146 -22.07 -4.94 4.34
N GLU A 147 -22.19 -5.61 3.20
CA GLU A 147 -22.37 -7.06 3.14
C GLU A 147 -21.11 -7.82 3.57
N ALA A 148 -19.94 -7.16 3.62
CA ALA A 148 -18.70 -7.74 4.13
C ALA A 148 -18.86 -8.32 5.55
N ALA A 149 -19.73 -7.74 6.38
CA ALA A 149 -19.99 -8.23 7.74
C ALA A 149 -20.66 -9.62 7.78
N ARG A 150 -21.19 -10.11 6.65
CA ARG A 150 -21.82 -11.43 6.51
C ARG A 150 -20.99 -12.38 5.66
N GLU A 151 -19.91 -11.89 5.07
CA GLU A 151 -19.02 -12.73 4.30
C GLU A 151 -18.22 -13.64 5.21
N LYS A 152 -18.01 -14.86 4.75
CA LYS A 152 -17.16 -15.82 5.43
C LYS A 152 -15.83 -15.94 4.70
N CYS A 153 -14.77 -16.05 5.48
CA CYS A 153 -13.48 -16.53 4.97
C CYS A 153 -13.53 -18.04 4.70
N ASN A 154 -12.46 -18.62 4.15
CA ASN A 154 -12.39 -20.05 3.83
C ASN A 154 -12.53 -20.95 5.07
N ALA A 155 -12.24 -20.42 6.27
CA ALA A 155 -12.43 -21.11 7.54
C ALA A 155 -13.87 -21.01 8.09
N GLY A 156 -14.79 -20.35 7.36
CA GLY A 156 -16.19 -20.19 7.76
C GLY A 156 -16.47 -19.17 8.86
N ARG A 157 -15.43 -18.45 9.31
CA ARG A 157 -15.55 -17.31 10.24
C ARG A 157 -16.09 -16.09 9.54
#